data_AF-A0A0E3UU11-F1
#
_entry.id   AF-A0A0E3UU11-F1
#
_cell.length_a   1.000
_cell.length_b   1.000
_cell.length_c   1.000
_cell.angle_alpha   90.00
_cell.angle_beta   90.00
_cell.angle_gamma   90.00
#
_symmetry.space_group_name_H-M   'P 1'
#
loop_
_entity.id
_entity.type
_entity.pdbx_description
1 polymer ?
#
loop_
_entity_poly.entity_id
_entity_poly.type
_entity_poly.pdbx_seq_one_letter_code
_entity_poly.pdbx_strand_id
1 'polypeptide(L)'
;MKKLIMILMMMITFVGFALNKPKDNFDYDKYVGSYILEDNYSNDDDNYLAFQIKKRGNKYIFVDFRIGSGYNKKIYCNTLKKHNGSLIGYLVLTEKNGKIIETAPGIRHIYIRAREKDIKYHFSDSDFQNIKYILRK
;
A
#
# COMPACT_ATOMS: atom_id res chain seq x y z
N MET A 1 40.10 -24.62 27.73
CA MET A 1 39.76 -23.18 27.81
C MET A 1 39.55 -22.52 26.45
N LYS A 2 40.47 -22.64 25.48
CA LYS A 2 40.34 -21.98 24.16
C LYS A 2 39.12 -22.40 23.32
N LYS A 3 38.72 -23.69 23.35
CA LYS A 3 37.58 -24.21 22.55
C LYS A 3 36.20 -23.70 23.01
N LEU A 4 35.99 -23.58 24.32
CA LEU A 4 34.73 -23.07 24.90
C LEU A 4 34.51 -21.59 24.61
N ILE A 5 35.58 -20.79 24.68
CA ILE A 5 35.53 -19.35 24.34
C ILE A 5 35.21 -19.15 22.86
N MET A 6 35.77 -19.98 21.98
CA MET A 6 35.55 -19.89 20.53
C MET A 6 34.09 -20.18 20.15
N ILE A 7 33.47 -21.19 20.78
CA ILE A 7 32.04 -21.51 20.58
C ILE A 7 31.16 -20.38 21.11
N LEU A 8 31.50 -19.79 22.25
CA LEU A 8 30.77 -18.67 22.84
C LEU A 8 30.83 -17.42 21.95
N MET A 9 32.01 -17.08 21.41
CA MET A 9 32.16 -15.94 20.48
C MET A 9 31.40 -16.16 19.16
N MET A 10 31.33 -17.40 18.67
CA MET A 10 30.58 -17.75 17.46
C MET A 10 29.06 -17.66 17.69
N MET A 11 28.57 -18.04 18.87
CA MET A 11 27.17 -17.89 19.26
C MET A 11 26.76 -16.42 19.44
N ILE A 12 27.61 -15.59 20.06
CA ILE A 12 27.36 -14.15 20.22
C ILE A 12 27.31 -13.45 18.87
N THR A 13 28.22 -13.79 17.95
CA THR A 13 28.21 -13.23 16.59
C THR A 13 26.98 -13.67 15.80
N PHE A 14 26.56 -14.93 15.89
CA PHE A 14 25.34 -15.42 15.22
C PHE A 14 24.07 -14.75 15.76
N VAL A 15 23.97 -14.56 17.07
CA VAL A 15 22.85 -13.85 17.73
C VAL A 15 22.87 -12.35 17.36
N GLY A 16 24.05 -11.73 17.29
CA GLY A 16 24.23 -10.35 16.84
C GLY A 16 23.81 -10.10 15.39
N PHE A 17 24.06 -11.03 14.47
CA PHE A 17 23.58 -10.94 13.08
C PHE A 17 22.06 -11.16 12.95
N ALA A 18 21.45 -12.00 13.79
CA ALA A 18 20.01 -12.22 13.79
C ALA A 18 19.21 -11.05 14.39
N LEU A 19 19.76 -10.36 15.40
CA LEU A 19 19.18 -9.17 16.03
C LEU A 19 19.29 -7.89 15.18
N ASN A 20 20.17 -7.88 14.18
CA ASN A 20 20.44 -6.71 13.34
C ASN A 20 19.65 -6.64 12.02
N LYS A 21 18.57 -7.42 11.86
CA LYS A 21 17.55 -7.00 10.88
C LYS A 21 16.86 -5.76 11.47
N PRO A 22 17.06 -4.55 10.94
CA PRO A 22 16.42 -3.36 11.49
C PRO A 22 14.92 -3.62 11.51
N LYS A 23 14.35 -3.61 12.71
CA LYS A 23 12.90 -3.72 12.87
C LYS A 23 12.33 -2.45 12.27
N ASP A 24 11.61 -2.61 11.17
CA ASP A 24 10.97 -1.51 10.49
C ASP A 24 9.87 -0.94 11.38
N ASN A 25 10.23 0.10 12.15
CA ASN A 25 9.35 0.77 13.11
C ASN A 25 8.43 1.79 12.45
N PHE A 26 8.28 1.75 11.13
CA PHE A 26 7.36 2.62 10.41
C PHE A 26 5.90 2.27 10.73
N ASP A 27 5.09 3.30 10.99
CA ASP A 27 3.64 3.15 11.16
C ASP A 27 2.95 2.99 9.80
N TYR A 28 2.83 1.75 9.37
CA TYR A 28 2.19 1.37 8.13
C TYR A 28 0.68 1.62 8.10
N ASP A 29 0.02 1.83 9.25
CA ASP A 29 -1.41 2.11 9.27
C ASP A 29 -1.73 3.49 8.68
N LYS A 30 -0.73 4.39 8.58
CA LYS A 30 -0.84 5.67 7.87
C LYS A 30 -1.20 5.52 6.39
N TYR A 31 -0.93 4.37 5.79
CA TYR A 31 -1.34 4.07 4.43
C TYR A 31 -2.81 3.67 4.32
N VAL A 32 -3.49 3.29 5.40
CA VAL A 32 -4.88 2.81 5.32
C VAL A 32 -5.80 3.98 5.01
N GLY A 33 -6.53 3.89 3.90
CA GLY A 33 -7.39 4.98 3.44
C GLY A 33 -7.88 4.82 2.01
N SER A 34 -8.66 5.82 1.58
CA SER A 34 -9.12 6.04 0.21
C SER A 34 -8.29 7.16 -0.41
N TYR A 35 -7.92 7.01 -1.68
CA TYR A 35 -7.00 7.93 -2.34
C TYR A 35 -7.51 8.32 -3.72
N ILE A 36 -7.38 9.60 -4.03
CA ILE A 36 -7.66 10.19 -5.36
C ILE A 36 -6.37 10.77 -5.92
N LEU A 37 -6.23 10.75 -7.25
CA LEU A 37 -5.05 11.26 -7.94
C LEU A 37 -4.99 12.79 -7.76
N GLU A 38 -3.82 13.30 -7.36
CA GLU A 38 -3.59 14.74 -7.16
C GLU A 38 -3.52 15.50 -8.49
N ASP A 39 -2.99 14.89 -9.55
CA ASP A 39 -2.79 15.54 -10.85
C ASP A 39 -4.12 15.97 -11.55
N ASN A 40 -5.27 15.63 -10.96
CA ASN A 40 -6.62 15.97 -11.46
C ASN A 40 -7.29 17.15 -10.75
N TYR A 41 -6.54 18.06 -10.13
CA TYR A 41 -7.15 19.35 -9.71
C TYR A 41 -7.35 20.33 -10.89
N SER A 42 -6.99 19.99 -12.14
CA SER A 42 -6.91 21.01 -13.20
C SER A 42 -7.55 20.79 -14.56
N ASN A 43 -8.05 19.63 -15.02
CA ASN A 43 -8.75 19.56 -16.32
C ASN A 43 -9.66 18.33 -16.42
N ASP A 44 -10.99 18.55 -16.38
CA ASP A 44 -12.09 17.66 -16.79
C ASP A 44 -12.23 16.22 -16.22
N ASP A 45 -11.27 15.70 -15.46
CA ASP A 45 -11.41 14.41 -14.77
C ASP A 45 -11.95 14.63 -13.36
N ASP A 46 -13.25 14.37 -13.20
CA ASP A 46 -13.95 14.29 -11.92
C ASP A 46 -13.14 13.56 -10.82
N ASN A 47 -13.26 13.99 -9.56
CA ASN A 47 -12.57 13.45 -8.37
C ASN A 47 -12.92 11.98 -8.04
N TYR A 48 -12.61 11.07 -8.93
CA TYR A 48 -12.93 9.67 -8.78
C TYR A 48 -11.93 8.96 -7.88
N LEU A 49 -12.44 8.01 -7.09
CA LEU A 49 -11.61 7.12 -6.28
C LEU A 49 -10.62 6.37 -7.17
N ALA A 50 -9.32 6.57 -6.94
CA ALA A 50 -8.28 5.85 -7.65
C ALA A 50 -8.03 4.47 -7.02
N PHE A 51 -7.76 4.42 -5.72
CA PHE A 51 -7.56 3.16 -5.01
C PHE A 51 -7.88 3.27 -3.52
N GLN A 52 -7.97 2.12 -2.86
CA GLN A 52 -7.98 2.00 -1.41
C GLN A 52 -6.86 1.09 -0.92
N ILE A 53 -6.36 1.40 0.28
CA ILE A 53 -5.50 0.50 1.04
C ILE A 53 -6.27 0.10 2.29
N LYS A 54 -6.45 -1.20 2.47
CA LYS A 54 -7.15 -1.77 3.64
C LYS A 54 -6.21 -2.64 4.45
N LYS A 55 -6.41 -2.65 5.77
CA LYS A 55 -5.74 -3.56 6.69
C LYS A 55 -6.64 -4.74 7.01
N ARG A 56 -6.10 -5.97 6.91
CA ARG A 56 -6.74 -7.21 7.37
C ARG A 56 -5.77 -8.00 8.23
N GLY A 57 -5.97 -7.91 9.55
CA GLY A 57 -4.98 -8.40 10.52
C GLY A 57 -3.63 -7.72 10.27
N ASN A 58 -2.61 -8.52 9.91
CA ASN A 58 -1.26 -8.03 9.65
C ASN A 58 -0.96 -7.74 8.17
N LYS A 59 -1.95 -7.90 7.28
CA LYS A 59 -1.80 -7.69 5.83
C LYS A 59 -2.38 -6.35 5.40
N TYR A 60 -1.76 -5.74 4.39
CA TYR A 60 -2.27 -4.57 3.69
C TYR A 60 -2.70 -5.01 2.30
N ILE A 61 -3.86 -4.55 1.87
CA ILE A 61 -4.47 -4.93 0.60
C ILE A 61 -4.69 -3.65 -0.20
N PHE A 62 -4.09 -3.59 -1.38
CA PHE A 62 -4.37 -2.60 -2.40
C PHE A 62 -5.62 -3.01 -3.16
N VAL A 63 -6.54 -2.07 -3.36
CA VAL A 63 -7.77 -2.25 -4.15
C VAL A 63 -7.79 -1.15 -5.21
N ASP A 64 -7.57 -1.53 -6.46
CA ASP A 64 -7.48 -0.61 -7.60
C ASP A 64 -8.87 -0.33 -8.18
N PHE A 65 -9.25 0.94 -8.23
CA PHE A 65 -10.49 1.43 -8.82
C PHE A 65 -10.25 2.25 -10.10
N ARG A 66 -9.00 2.44 -10.53
CA ARG A 66 -8.66 3.17 -11.75
C ARG A 66 -9.25 2.44 -12.96
N ILE A 67 -9.96 3.16 -13.80
CA ILE A 67 -10.50 2.65 -15.06
C ILE A 67 -9.68 3.24 -16.21
N GLY A 68 -8.83 2.41 -16.83
CA GLY A 68 -8.18 2.74 -18.09
C GLY A 68 -8.95 2.20 -19.31
N SER A 69 -8.60 2.67 -20.50
CA SER A 69 -9.08 2.12 -21.78
C SER A 69 -8.64 0.65 -21.90
N GLY A 70 -9.56 -0.28 -21.58
CA GLY A 70 -9.31 -1.72 -21.57
C GLY A 70 -9.56 -2.43 -20.24
N TYR A 71 -9.91 -1.71 -19.17
CA TYR A 71 -10.28 -2.34 -17.90
C TYR A 71 -11.67 -2.97 -17.99
N ASN A 72 -11.74 -4.30 -17.88
CA ASN A 72 -12.94 -5.13 -18.00
C ASN A 72 -13.94 -4.99 -16.81
N LYS A 73 -14.08 -3.79 -16.22
CA LYS A 73 -14.87 -3.54 -14.99
C LYS A 73 -14.50 -4.45 -13.79
N LYS A 74 -13.34 -5.11 -13.84
CA LYS A 74 -12.83 -5.97 -12.76
C LYS A 74 -11.92 -5.15 -11.86
N ILE A 75 -12.23 -5.17 -10.56
CA ILE A 75 -11.40 -4.52 -9.55
C ILE A 75 -10.25 -5.43 -9.17
N TYR A 76 -9.05 -4.90 -9.34
CA TYR A 76 -7.83 -5.62 -9.01
C TYR A 76 -7.51 -5.45 -7.53
N CYS A 77 -7.15 -6.56 -6.88
CA CYS A 77 -6.73 -6.55 -5.48
C CYS A 77 -5.39 -7.24 -5.34
N ASN A 78 -4.46 -6.65 -4.59
CA ASN A 78 -3.16 -7.27 -4.32
C ASN A 78 -2.73 -7.07 -2.87
N THR A 79 -2.01 -8.05 -2.32
CA THR A 79 -1.39 -7.91 -1.00
C THR A 79 -0.10 -7.10 -1.12
N LEU A 80 0.08 -6.13 -0.22
CA LEU A 80 1.26 -5.28 -0.14
C LEU A 80 2.23 -5.81 0.93
N LYS A 81 3.52 -5.75 0.62
CA LYS A 81 4.63 -6.09 1.52
C LYS A 81 5.20 -4.83 2.15
N LYS A 82 5.49 -4.88 3.44
CA LYS A 82 6.19 -3.81 4.16
C LYS A 82 7.68 -3.84 3.83
N HIS A 83 8.26 -2.68 3.54
CA HIS A 83 9.69 -2.56 3.35
C HIS A 83 10.17 -1.12 3.51
N ASN A 84 10.98 -0.85 4.53
CA ASN A 84 11.68 0.42 4.75
C ASN A 84 10.75 1.64 4.64
N GLY A 85 9.64 1.60 5.37
CA GLY A 85 8.60 2.62 5.35
C GLY A 85 7.72 2.66 4.10
N SER A 86 7.84 1.70 3.18
CA SER A 86 7.08 1.61 1.93
C SER A 86 6.16 0.39 1.89
N LEU A 87 5.04 0.49 1.19
CA LEU A 87 4.20 -0.66 0.84
C LEU A 87 4.46 -1.07 -0.63
N ILE A 88 4.89 -2.31 -0.83
CA ILE A 88 5.34 -2.83 -2.13
C ILE A 88 4.36 -3.90 -2.63
N GLY A 89 3.82 -3.70 -3.83
CA GLY A 89 3.05 -4.66 -4.60
C GLY A 89 3.64 -4.83 -5.99
N TYR A 90 2.82 -4.63 -7.04
CA TYR A 90 3.31 -4.43 -8.41
C TYR A 90 3.87 -3.00 -8.61
N LEU A 91 3.57 -2.12 -7.66
CA LEU A 91 3.98 -0.73 -7.55
C LEU A 91 4.61 -0.50 -6.17
N VAL A 92 5.30 0.62 -5.98
CA VAL A 92 5.82 1.04 -4.67
C VAL A 92 5.05 2.25 -4.18
N LEU A 93 4.52 2.18 -2.96
CA LEU A 93 3.80 3.27 -2.30
C LEU A 93 4.66 3.82 -1.17
N THR A 94 4.88 5.13 -1.20
CA THR A 94 5.56 5.87 -0.15
C THR A 94 4.65 6.99 0.37
N GLU A 95 4.64 7.22 1.67
CA GLU A 95 3.93 8.33 2.28
C GLU A 95 4.89 9.51 2.47
N LYS A 96 4.48 10.70 2.04
CA LYS A 96 5.22 11.94 2.25
C LYS A 96 4.24 13.10 2.41
N ASN A 97 4.33 13.81 3.54
CA ASN A 97 3.54 15.01 3.83
C ASN A 97 2.01 14.80 3.73
N GLY A 98 1.51 13.65 4.18
CA GLY A 98 0.09 13.28 4.13
C GLY A 98 -0.39 12.77 2.76
N LYS A 99 0.51 12.69 1.78
CA LYS A 99 0.22 12.21 0.42
C LYS A 99 0.84 10.84 0.18
N ILE A 100 0.24 10.07 -0.71
CA ILE A 100 0.82 8.81 -1.19
C ILE A 100 1.47 9.07 -2.54
N ILE A 101 2.72 8.68 -2.67
CA ILE A 101 3.48 8.72 -3.91
C ILE A 101 3.59 7.27 -4.40
N GLU A 102 3.00 6.99 -5.54
CA GLU A 102 3.17 5.74 -6.27
C GLU A 102 4.33 5.88 -7.24
N THR A 103 5.22 4.90 -7.25
CA THR A 103 6.29 4.78 -8.24
C THR A 103 6.31 3.39 -8.87
N ALA A 104 6.52 3.38 -10.18
CA ALA A 104 6.80 2.20 -10.99
C ALA A 104 7.75 2.62 -12.14
N PRO A 105 8.34 1.69 -12.93
CA PRO A 105 9.19 2.06 -14.05
C PRO A 105 8.48 3.03 -15.00
N GLY A 106 8.99 4.27 -15.11
CA GLY A 106 8.41 5.33 -15.94
C GLY A 106 7.14 6.01 -15.41
N ILE A 107 6.65 5.64 -14.22
CA ILE A 107 5.41 6.19 -13.64
C ILE A 107 5.70 6.78 -12.28
N ARG A 108 5.21 8.00 -12.05
CA ARG A 108 5.16 8.63 -10.74
C ARG A 108 3.84 9.39 -10.60
N HIS A 109 2.99 8.93 -9.71
CA HIS A 109 1.71 9.56 -9.41
C HIS A 109 1.66 9.98 -7.94
N ILE A 110 1.03 11.11 -7.67
CA ILE A 110 0.80 11.60 -6.32
C ILE A 110 -0.68 11.52 -6.03
N TYR A 111 -1.03 11.05 -4.83
CA TYR A 111 -2.40 10.88 -4.41
C TYR A 111 -2.64 11.58 -3.08
N ILE A 112 -3.80 12.20 -2.98
CA ILE A 112 -4.29 12.79 -1.73
C ILE A 112 -5.31 11.85 -1.08
N ARG A 113 -5.36 11.87 0.24
CA ARG A 113 -6.35 11.12 1.00
C ARG A 113 -7.73 11.73 0.74
N ALA A 114 -8.65 10.91 0.26
CA ALA A 114 -10.01 11.32 -0.03
C ALA A 114 -10.82 11.50 1.26
N ARG A 115 -11.64 12.55 1.33
CA ARG A 115 -12.72 12.65 2.33
C ARG A 115 -13.93 11.92 1.77
N GLU A 116 -14.61 11.12 2.59
CA GLU A 116 -15.71 10.25 2.13
C GLU A 116 -16.79 10.99 1.32
N LYS A 117 -17.13 12.21 1.74
CA LYS A 117 -18.10 13.09 1.07
C LYS A 117 -17.69 13.59 -0.33
N ASP A 118 -16.40 13.54 -0.67
CA ASP A 118 -15.87 14.06 -1.92
C ASP A 118 -15.56 12.94 -2.93
N ILE A 119 -15.77 11.68 -2.55
CA ILE A 119 -15.47 10.54 -3.42
C ILE A 119 -16.58 10.38 -4.45
N LYS A 120 -16.23 10.55 -5.72
CA LYS A 120 -17.02 9.99 -6.82
C LYS A 120 -16.54 8.56 -7.11
N TYR A 121 -17.47 7.67 -7.42
CA TYR A 121 -17.15 6.31 -7.84
C TYR A 121 -17.40 6.17 -9.33
N HIS A 122 -16.50 5.49 -10.05
CA HIS A 122 -16.71 5.16 -11.46
C HIS A 122 -17.72 4.01 -11.69
N PHE A 123 -18.22 3.42 -10.61
CA PHE A 123 -19.04 2.21 -10.62
C PHE A 123 -20.47 2.54 -10.20
N SER A 124 -21.46 1.88 -10.82
CA SER A 124 -22.85 1.94 -10.34
C SER A 124 -23.00 1.22 -8.99
N ASP A 125 -24.04 1.53 -8.21
CA ASP A 125 -24.34 0.82 -6.95
C ASP A 125 -24.46 -0.71 -7.12
N SER A 126 -24.93 -1.16 -8.30
CA SER A 126 -24.98 -2.59 -8.65
C SER A 126 -23.60 -3.22 -8.86
N ASP A 127 -22.66 -2.49 -9.46
CA ASP A 127 -21.27 -2.95 -9.59
C ASP A 127 -20.61 -3.05 -8.21
N PHE A 128 -21.02 -2.19 -7.26
CA PHE A 128 -20.50 -2.14 -5.89
C PHE A 128 -20.94 -3.32 -5.00
N GLN A 129 -22.10 -3.93 -5.26
CA GLN A 129 -22.58 -5.11 -4.54
C GLN A 129 -21.61 -6.31 -4.68
N ASN A 130 -20.98 -6.48 -5.84
CA ASN A 130 -19.95 -7.51 -6.06
C ASN A 130 -18.65 -7.21 -5.31
N ILE A 131 -18.30 -5.94 -5.16
CA ILE A 131 -17.11 -5.46 -4.43
C ILE A 131 -17.29 -5.66 -2.93
N LYS A 132 -18.51 -5.51 -2.41
CA LYS A 132 -18.85 -5.68 -0.99
C LYS A 132 -18.45 -7.06 -0.46
N TYR A 133 -18.42 -8.09 -1.33
CA TYR A 133 -17.97 -9.43 -0.98
C TYR A 133 -16.45 -9.52 -0.82
N ILE A 134 -15.69 -8.82 -1.68
CA ILE A 134 -14.24 -8.68 -1.53
C ILE A 134 -13.93 -7.87 -0.27
N LEU A 135 -14.72 -6.83 0.04
CA LEU A 135 -14.51 -5.90 1.16
C LEU A 135 -15.04 -6.38 2.53
N ARG A 136 -15.87 -7.44 2.58
CA ARG A 136 -16.33 -8.06 3.83
C ARG A 136 -15.37 -9.19 4.24
N LYS A 137 -14.82 -9.01 5.45
CA LYS A 137 -13.88 -9.87 6.21
C LYS A 137 -12.41 -9.80 5.79
#